data_AF-A0AAW2JPT6-F1
#
_entry.id   AF-A0AAW2JPT6-F1
#
_cell.length_a   1.000
_cell.length_b   1.000
_cell.length_c   1.000
_cell.angle_alpha   90.00
_cell.angle_beta   90.00
_cell.angle_gamma   90.00
#
_symmetry.space_group_name_H-M   'P 1'
#
loop_
_entity.id
_entity.type
_entity.pdbx_description
1 polymer ?
#
loop_
_entity_poly.entity_id
_entity_poly.type
_entity_poly.pdbx_seq_one_letter_code
_entity_poly.pdbx_strand_id
1 'polypeptide(L)'
;MDWNHTLIRSIFWPEEADLIIKIPLSLSNGDDFFCWHHMANGKFSVRRAYHVARDLVDQTQPCTSSSSSPVWKSIWNAKVPRKVQVFGWRLAQNALPTGVNLNHRMQEDSFACPLCHAEKEDTEHAFLRCPYARQVWNLFQLRWALVSDSSTNSCAWMERLAKGIGYEEFDLFLIICWAIWWNRNRTLMEHITLLPDELIKFAFHYLQTYRQVHASPEYITFASVPARWSPPGTN
;
A
#
# COMPACT_ATOMS: atom_id res chain seq x y z
N MET A 1 5.62 -17.61 -49.39
CA MET A 1 4.87 -18.71 -48.74
C MET A 1 3.62 -18.11 -48.17
N ASP A 2 2.50 -18.79 -48.36
CA ASP A 2 1.21 -18.32 -47.86
C ASP A 2 0.53 -19.47 -47.13
N TRP A 3 -0.40 -19.14 -46.24
CA TRP A 3 -1.17 -20.12 -45.50
C TRP A 3 -2.07 -20.95 -46.43
N ASN A 4 -2.28 -22.22 -46.13
CA ASN A 4 -3.30 -23.01 -46.82
C ASN A 4 -4.68 -22.66 -46.25
N HIS A 5 -5.28 -21.59 -46.79
CA HIS A 5 -6.57 -21.06 -46.32
C HIS A 5 -7.70 -22.09 -46.33
N THR A 6 -7.76 -22.95 -47.36
CA THR A 6 -8.81 -23.98 -47.49
C THR A 6 -8.69 -25.01 -46.37
N LEU A 7 -7.47 -25.46 -46.07
CA LEU A 7 -7.23 -26.42 -45.00
C LEU A 7 -7.54 -25.81 -43.62
N ILE A 8 -7.05 -24.60 -43.34
CA ILE A 8 -7.26 -23.93 -42.04
C ILE A 8 -8.75 -23.71 -41.79
N ARG A 9 -9.48 -23.20 -42.77
CA ARG A 9 -10.94 -22.97 -42.65
C ARG A 9 -11.77 -24.24 -42.54
N SER A 10 -11.21 -25.40 -42.91
CA SER A 10 -11.87 -26.70 -42.73
C SER A 10 -11.66 -27.33 -41.35
N ILE A 11 -10.64 -26.88 -40.62
CA ILE A 11 -10.23 -27.46 -39.34
C ILE A 11 -10.63 -26.56 -38.16
N PHE A 12 -10.52 -25.24 -38.31
CA PHE A 12 -10.74 -24.26 -37.24
C PHE A 12 -12.04 -23.49 -37.41
N TRP A 13 -12.57 -22.95 -36.31
CA TRP A 13 -13.73 -22.06 -36.36
C TRP A 13 -13.42 -20.81 -37.18
N PRO A 14 -14.41 -20.18 -37.85
CA PRO A 14 -14.17 -19.02 -38.71
C PRO A 14 -13.38 -17.89 -38.02
N GLU A 15 -13.68 -17.60 -36.75
CA GLU A 15 -13.01 -16.58 -35.95
C GLU A 15 -11.53 -16.92 -35.69
N GLU A 16 -11.23 -18.19 -35.41
CA GLU A 16 -9.87 -18.68 -35.16
C GLU A 16 -9.06 -18.77 -36.45
N ALA A 17 -9.68 -19.25 -37.53
CA ALA A 17 -9.05 -19.35 -38.84
C ALA A 17 -8.57 -17.97 -39.33
N ASP A 18 -9.38 -16.94 -39.15
CA ASP A 18 -9.02 -15.56 -39.51
C ASP A 18 -7.90 -14.99 -38.63
N LEU A 19 -7.74 -15.45 -37.39
CA LEU A 19 -6.62 -15.09 -36.53
C LEU A 19 -5.34 -15.83 -36.93
N ILE A 20 -5.41 -17.12 -37.23
CA ILE A 20 -4.28 -17.95 -37.64
C ILE A 20 -3.66 -17.41 -38.94
N ILE A 21 -4.50 -17.06 -39.92
CA ILE A 21 -4.06 -16.52 -41.21
C ILE A 21 -3.29 -15.19 -41.05
N LYS A 22 -3.59 -14.40 -39.99
CA LYS A 22 -2.89 -13.14 -39.72
C LYS A 22 -1.50 -13.32 -39.10
N ILE A 23 -1.13 -14.53 -38.67
CA ILE A 23 0.19 -14.80 -38.13
C ILE A 23 1.20 -14.75 -39.28
N PRO A 24 2.21 -13.86 -39.22
CA PRO A 24 3.20 -13.75 -40.30
C PRO A 24 4.05 -15.02 -40.37
N LEU A 25 4.07 -15.64 -41.55
CA LEU A 25 4.95 -16.77 -41.85
C LEU A 25 6.40 -16.29 -41.99
N SER A 26 7.33 -17.09 -41.51
CA SER A 26 8.75 -16.77 -41.66
C SER A 26 9.16 -16.81 -43.14
N LEU A 27 10.00 -15.86 -43.56
CA LEU A 27 10.54 -15.82 -44.93
C LEU A 27 11.70 -16.80 -45.14
N SER A 28 12.22 -17.38 -44.06
CA SER A 28 13.30 -18.36 -44.06
C SER A 28 12.72 -19.75 -43.98
N ASN A 29 13.09 -20.64 -44.90
CA ASN A 29 12.60 -22.01 -44.96
C ASN A 29 13.29 -22.93 -43.93
N GLY A 30 13.28 -22.53 -42.65
CA GLY A 30 13.88 -23.25 -41.53
C GLY A 30 12.85 -24.02 -40.70
N ASP A 31 13.33 -24.94 -39.87
CA ASP A 31 12.48 -25.72 -38.96
C ASP A 31 11.79 -24.82 -37.91
N ASP A 32 10.59 -25.22 -37.49
CA ASP A 32 9.85 -24.55 -36.43
C ASP A 32 10.63 -24.55 -35.11
N PHE A 33 10.62 -23.41 -34.42
CA PHE A 33 11.24 -23.27 -33.11
C PHE A 33 10.37 -22.47 -32.15
N PHE A 34 10.48 -22.77 -30.85
CA PHE A 34 9.79 -22.01 -29.81
C PHE A 34 10.37 -20.59 -29.72
N CYS A 35 9.52 -19.59 -29.92
CA CYS A 35 9.87 -18.19 -29.76
C CYS A 35 9.10 -17.56 -28.61
N TRP A 36 9.80 -16.78 -27.80
CA TRP A 36 9.21 -16.03 -26.71
C TRP A 36 8.92 -14.59 -27.16
N HIS A 37 7.64 -14.28 -27.36
CA HIS A 37 7.17 -13.02 -27.93
C HIS A 37 7.62 -11.76 -27.16
N HIS A 38 7.93 -11.89 -25.87
CA HIS A 38 8.42 -10.78 -25.05
C HIS A 38 9.89 -10.41 -25.29
N MET A 39 10.58 -11.03 -26.26
CA MET A 39 11.92 -10.60 -26.68
C MET A 39 12.03 -10.59 -28.21
N ALA A 40 12.66 -9.54 -28.76
CA ALA A 40 12.83 -9.38 -30.21
C ALA A 40 13.66 -10.50 -30.86
N ASN A 41 14.51 -11.18 -30.10
CA ASN A 41 15.28 -12.34 -30.56
C ASN A 41 14.56 -13.68 -30.33
N GLY A 42 13.33 -13.68 -29.79
CA GLY A 42 12.53 -14.86 -29.50
C GLY A 42 13.12 -15.78 -28.42
N LYS A 43 14.22 -15.44 -27.76
CA LYS A 43 14.85 -16.31 -26.76
C LYS A 43 14.26 -16.07 -25.39
N PHE A 44 13.91 -17.15 -24.69
CA PHE A 44 13.46 -17.07 -23.30
C PHE A 44 14.60 -16.61 -22.37
N SER A 45 14.29 -15.73 -21.42
CA SER A 45 15.24 -15.30 -20.39
C SER A 45 14.51 -15.12 -19.07
N VAL A 46 14.99 -15.79 -18.01
CA VAL A 46 14.46 -15.69 -16.65
C VAL A 46 14.33 -14.23 -16.19
N ARG A 47 15.33 -13.38 -16.48
CA ARG A 47 15.31 -11.95 -16.13
C ARG A 47 14.10 -11.21 -16.72
N ARG A 48 13.88 -11.33 -18.03
CA ARG A 48 12.74 -10.70 -18.70
C ARG A 48 11.44 -11.36 -18.25
N ALA A 49 11.42 -12.68 -18.01
CA ALA A 49 10.23 -13.40 -17.59
C ALA A 49 9.77 -12.93 -16.20
N TYR A 50 10.72 -12.67 -15.30
CA TYR A 50 10.46 -12.03 -14.02
C TYR A 50 9.85 -10.64 -14.18
N HIS A 51 10.38 -9.80 -15.09
CA HIS A 51 9.80 -8.48 -15.35
C HIS A 51 8.40 -8.56 -15.93
N VAL A 52 8.14 -9.46 -16.89
CA VAL A 52 6.79 -9.68 -17.44
C VAL A 52 5.83 -10.17 -16.35
N ALA A 53 6.24 -11.15 -15.54
CA ALA A 53 5.43 -11.63 -14.43
C ALA A 53 5.15 -10.52 -13.41
N ARG A 54 6.14 -9.67 -13.14
CA ARG A 54 5.96 -8.48 -12.31
C ARG A 54 5.00 -7.48 -12.93
N ASP A 55 5.13 -7.14 -14.19
CA ASP A 55 4.26 -6.18 -14.86
C ASP A 55 2.80 -6.69 -14.88
N LEU A 56 2.59 -8.00 -15.02
CA LEU A 56 1.28 -8.63 -14.91
C LEU A 56 0.71 -8.54 -13.48
N VAL A 57 1.55 -8.70 -12.45
CA VAL A 57 1.15 -8.48 -11.04
C VAL A 57 0.90 -7.00 -10.77
N ASP A 58 1.73 -6.10 -11.28
CA ASP A 58 1.64 -4.65 -11.12
C ASP A 58 0.37 -4.09 -11.80
N GLN A 59 -0.09 -4.71 -12.90
CA GLN A 59 -1.41 -4.42 -13.51
C GLN A 59 -2.59 -4.79 -12.60
N THR A 60 -2.41 -5.77 -11.70
CA THR A 60 -3.42 -6.16 -10.69
C THR A 60 -3.24 -5.46 -9.35
N GLN A 61 -2.05 -4.90 -9.07
CA GLN A 61 -1.73 -4.16 -7.85
C GLN A 61 -1.06 -2.82 -8.19
N PRO A 62 -1.79 -1.69 -8.16
CA PRO A 62 -1.25 -0.37 -8.51
C PRO A 62 -0.10 0.17 -7.63
N CYS A 63 0.44 -0.61 -6.69
CA CYS A 63 1.38 -0.13 -5.68
C CYS A 63 2.68 -0.93 -5.62
N THR A 64 3.49 -0.86 -6.67
CA THR A 64 4.92 -1.19 -6.53
C THR A 64 5.72 -0.08 -5.86
N SER A 65 6.84 -0.48 -5.28
CA SER A 65 7.92 0.36 -4.76
C SER A 65 8.65 1.17 -5.84
N SER A 66 8.03 1.40 -7.01
CA SER A 66 8.51 2.40 -7.95
C SER A 66 8.45 3.75 -7.25
N SER A 67 9.54 4.50 -7.35
CA SER A 67 9.86 5.73 -6.60
C SER A 67 8.91 6.91 -6.84
N SER A 68 7.72 6.69 -7.40
CA SER A 68 6.83 7.71 -7.93
C SER A 68 5.38 7.67 -7.45
N SER A 69 4.93 6.73 -6.60
CA SER A 69 3.59 6.92 -6.01
C SER A 69 3.63 8.10 -5.02
N PRO A 70 2.78 9.12 -5.21
CA PRO A 70 2.78 10.31 -4.37
C PRO A 70 2.36 10.01 -2.93
N VAL A 71 1.70 8.89 -2.66
CA VAL A 71 1.34 8.49 -1.28
C VAL A 71 2.58 8.24 -0.42
N TRP A 72 3.68 7.73 -1.00
CA TRP A 72 4.92 7.48 -0.25
C TRP A 72 5.50 8.79 0.29
N LYS A 73 5.51 9.85 -0.52
CA LYS A 73 5.97 11.17 -0.08
C LYS A 73 5.12 11.69 1.07
N SER A 74 3.79 11.57 0.96
CA SER A 74 2.89 12.01 2.02
C SER A 74 3.09 11.23 3.32
N ILE A 75 3.24 9.90 3.26
CA ILE A 75 3.47 9.06 4.45
C ILE A 75 4.80 9.41 5.13
N TRP A 76 5.89 9.55 4.36
CA TRP A 76 7.21 9.79 4.93
C TRP A 76 7.44 11.22 5.39
N ASN A 77 6.73 12.20 4.82
CA ASN A 77 6.76 13.60 5.27
C ASN A 77 5.77 13.92 6.39
N ALA A 78 4.86 12.98 6.73
CA ALA A 78 3.89 13.18 7.80
C ALA A 78 4.59 13.45 9.15
N LYS A 79 4.10 14.46 9.88
CA LYS A 79 4.61 14.86 11.21
C LYS A 79 4.01 13.99 12.32
N VAL A 80 4.23 12.69 12.18
CA VAL A 80 3.77 11.64 13.10
C VAL A 80 4.96 10.79 13.56
N PRO A 81 4.86 10.04 14.68
CA PRO A 81 5.94 9.16 15.10
C PRO A 81 6.35 8.19 13.99
N ARG A 82 7.64 7.85 13.92
CA ARG A 82 8.19 6.92 12.91
C ARG A 82 7.46 5.58 12.86
N LYS A 83 7.00 5.06 14.00
CA LYS A 83 6.19 3.82 14.06
C LYS A 83 4.87 3.95 13.29
N VAL A 84 4.26 5.14 13.29
CA VAL A 84 3.01 5.44 12.57
C VAL A 84 3.27 5.59 11.08
N GLN A 85 4.41 6.17 10.68
CA GLN A 85 4.83 6.20 9.25
C GLN A 85 5.01 4.78 8.70
N VAL A 86 5.73 3.91 9.43
CA VAL A 86 5.93 2.51 9.06
C VAL A 86 4.60 1.76 9.01
N PHE A 87 3.70 2.01 9.97
CA PHE A 87 2.35 1.48 9.96
C PHE A 87 1.57 1.93 8.72
N GLY A 88 1.58 3.22 8.39
CA GLY A 88 0.91 3.77 7.21
C GLY A 88 1.44 3.18 5.89
N TRP A 89 2.76 2.95 5.81
CA TRP A 89 3.36 2.23 4.69
C TRP A 89 2.85 0.78 4.58
N ARG A 90 2.80 0.03 5.69
CA ARG A 90 2.25 -1.33 5.72
C ARG A 90 0.76 -1.35 5.35
N LEU A 91 0.01 -0.37 5.84
CA LEU A 91 -1.41 -0.21 5.52
C LEU A 91 -1.61 0.00 4.03
N ALA A 92 -0.90 0.96 3.42
CA ALA A 92 -0.98 1.24 1.99
C ALA A 92 -0.67 0.00 1.13
N GLN A 93 0.30 -0.82 1.55
CA GLN A 93 0.69 -2.04 0.84
C GLN A 93 -0.17 -3.28 1.17
N ASN A 94 -1.28 -3.13 1.90
CA ASN A 94 -2.10 -4.25 2.36
C ASN A 94 -1.26 -5.34 3.08
N ALA A 95 -0.26 -4.92 3.86
CA ALA A 95 0.71 -5.81 4.51
C ALA A 95 0.46 -6.02 6.01
N LEU A 96 -0.65 -5.49 6.54
CA LEU A 96 -1.07 -5.70 7.92
C LEU A 96 -1.62 -7.13 8.10
N PRO A 97 -1.45 -7.75 9.30
CA PRO A 97 -1.98 -9.08 9.59
C PRO A 97 -3.49 -9.03 9.90
N THR A 98 -4.27 -8.63 8.91
CA THR A 98 -5.74 -8.77 8.92
C THR A 98 -6.12 -10.25 8.83
N GLY A 99 -7.32 -10.62 9.28
CA GLY A 99 -7.79 -12.02 9.22
C GLY A 99 -7.66 -12.63 7.82
N VAL A 100 -7.98 -11.88 6.76
CA VAL A 100 -7.79 -12.33 5.37
C VAL A 100 -6.32 -12.54 5.04
N ASN A 101 -5.43 -11.60 5.41
CA ASN A 101 -3.99 -11.71 5.12
C ASN A 101 -3.30 -12.81 5.95
N LEU A 102 -3.75 -13.05 7.18
CA LEU A 102 -3.27 -14.14 8.03
C LEU A 102 -3.67 -15.48 7.47
N ASN A 103 -4.93 -15.66 7.04
CA ASN A 103 -5.35 -16.91 6.42
C ASN A 103 -4.53 -17.27 5.18
N HIS A 104 -4.22 -16.29 4.32
CA HIS A 104 -3.36 -16.53 3.16
C HIS A 104 -1.96 -17.09 3.52
N ARG A 105 -1.49 -16.88 4.75
CA ARG A 105 -0.16 -17.30 5.21
C ARG A 105 -0.19 -18.49 6.17
N MET A 106 -1.24 -18.61 6.98
CA MET A 106 -1.29 -19.48 8.15
C MET A 106 -2.50 -20.43 8.16
N GLN A 107 -3.41 -20.34 7.19
CA GLN A 107 -4.62 -21.19 7.10
C GLN A 107 -5.47 -21.18 8.39
N GLU A 108 -5.65 -20.02 9.01
CA GLU A 108 -6.50 -19.85 10.20
C GLU A 108 -7.99 -19.89 9.85
N ASP A 109 -8.79 -20.56 10.71
CA ASP A 109 -10.24 -20.72 10.52
C ASP A 109 -11.08 -19.47 10.89
N SER A 110 -10.51 -18.54 11.67
CA SER A 110 -11.25 -17.35 12.14
C SER A 110 -10.97 -16.13 11.28
N PHE A 111 -11.99 -15.75 10.50
CA PHE A 111 -11.92 -14.61 9.57
C PHE A 111 -12.58 -13.35 10.12
N ALA A 112 -13.36 -13.46 11.19
CA ALA A 112 -14.26 -12.39 11.61
C ALA A 112 -13.49 -11.20 12.19
N CYS A 113 -13.92 -9.99 11.86
CA CYS A 113 -13.35 -8.78 12.45
C CYS A 113 -13.48 -8.80 13.98
N PRO A 114 -12.39 -8.57 14.74
CA PRO A 114 -12.43 -8.62 16.20
C PRO A 114 -13.26 -7.52 16.85
N LEU A 115 -13.58 -6.45 16.10
CA LEU A 115 -14.33 -5.31 16.62
C LEU A 115 -15.84 -5.44 16.39
N CYS A 116 -16.27 -6.06 15.29
CA CYS A 116 -17.69 -6.16 14.94
C CYS A 116 -18.23 -7.59 14.88
N HIS A 117 -17.36 -8.58 14.77
CA HIS A 117 -17.68 -10.01 14.67
C HIS A 117 -18.65 -10.40 13.55
N ALA A 118 -18.90 -9.51 12.57
CA ALA A 118 -19.96 -9.69 11.57
C ALA A 118 -19.44 -10.03 10.17
N GLU A 119 -18.30 -9.49 9.76
CA GLU A 119 -17.74 -9.67 8.42
C GLU A 119 -16.28 -10.15 8.50
N LYS A 120 -15.80 -10.75 7.40
CA LYS A 120 -14.39 -11.08 7.24
C LYS A 120 -13.53 -9.82 7.30
N GLU A 121 -12.41 -9.91 8.01
CA GLU A 121 -11.49 -8.79 8.19
C GLU A 121 -10.49 -8.72 7.04
N ASP A 122 -10.84 -8.00 5.98
CA ASP A 122 -9.88 -7.41 5.06
C ASP A 122 -9.51 -5.98 5.49
N THR A 123 -8.55 -5.38 4.78
CA THR A 123 -8.06 -4.03 5.11
C THR A 123 -9.16 -2.96 4.95
N GLU A 124 -9.99 -3.02 3.91
CA GLU A 124 -11.09 -2.06 3.77
C GLU A 124 -12.14 -2.24 4.86
N HIS A 125 -12.43 -3.47 5.29
CA HIS A 125 -13.31 -3.72 6.41
C HIS A 125 -12.73 -3.15 7.70
N ALA A 126 -11.50 -3.54 8.05
CA ALA A 126 -10.85 -3.15 9.30
C ALA A 126 -10.80 -1.62 9.47
N PHE A 127 -10.56 -0.88 8.38
CA PHE A 127 -10.39 0.56 8.43
C PHE A 127 -11.56 1.40 7.95
N LEU A 128 -12.47 0.91 7.09
CA LEU A 128 -13.51 1.76 6.47
C LEU A 128 -14.93 1.21 6.65
N ARG A 129 -15.15 -0.09 6.46
CA ARG A 129 -16.50 -0.68 6.44
C ARG A 129 -16.98 -1.16 7.82
N CYS A 130 -16.06 -1.54 8.70
CA CYS A 130 -16.37 -1.99 10.06
C CYS A 130 -17.26 -0.95 10.77
N PRO A 131 -18.41 -1.36 11.37
CA PRO A 131 -19.29 -0.44 12.08
C PRO A 131 -18.60 0.38 13.17
N TYR A 132 -17.60 -0.19 13.84
CA TYR A 132 -16.77 0.53 14.81
C TYR A 132 -15.94 1.62 14.12
N ALA A 133 -15.20 1.26 13.06
CA ALA A 133 -14.39 2.21 12.31
C ALA A 133 -15.25 3.34 11.70
N ARG A 134 -16.44 3.03 11.19
CA ARG A 134 -17.39 4.04 10.69
C ARG A 134 -17.77 5.06 11.76
N GLN A 135 -18.02 4.62 12.99
CA GLN A 135 -18.33 5.55 14.09
C GLN A 135 -17.16 6.48 14.39
N VAL A 136 -15.94 5.94 14.44
CA VAL A 136 -14.70 6.74 14.59
C VAL A 136 -14.59 7.78 13.47
N TRP A 137 -14.81 7.38 12.21
CA TRP A 137 -14.73 8.29 11.08
C TRP A 137 -15.85 9.33 11.02
N ASN A 138 -17.04 9.01 11.52
CA ASN A 138 -18.13 9.98 11.63
C ASN A 138 -17.80 11.08 12.64
N LEU A 139 -17.17 10.73 13.77
CA LEU A 139 -16.68 11.71 14.75
C LEU A 139 -15.55 12.58 14.19
N PHE A 140 -14.67 11.99 13.39
CA PHE A 140 -13.61 12.72 12.67
C PHE A 140 -14.12 13.56 11.48
N GLN A 141 -15.33 13.29 10.98
CA GLN A 141 -15.91 13.86 9.75
C GLN A 141 -15.11 13.52 8.48
N LEU A 142 -14.78 12.23 8.31
CA LEU A 142 -14.06 11.76 7.13
C LEU A 142 -14.78 12.13 5.83
N ARG A 143 -14.03 12.64 4.86
CA ARG A 143 -14.52 12.91 3.50
C ARG A 143 -14.68 11.61 2.71
N TRP A 144 -15.80 10.93 2.93
CA TRP A 144 -16.11 9.62 2.34
C TRP A 144 -15.93 9.57 0.81
N ALA A 145 -16.20 10.66 0.08
CA ALA A 145 -16.01 10.73 -1.36
C ALA A 145 -14.56 10.43 -1.83
N LEU A 146 -13.56 10.63 -0.96
CA LEU A 146 -12.15 10.36 -1.29
C LEU A 146 -11.76 8.88 -1.09
N VAL A 147 -12.53 8.14 -0.30
CA VAL A 147 -12.28 6.72 0.03
C VAL A 147 -13.28 5.75 -0.60
N SER A 148 -14.45 6.24 -1.01
CA SER A 148 -15.56 5.43 -1.55
C SER A 148 -15.43 5.29 -3.06
N ASP A 149 -14.52 4.43 -3.53
CA ASP A 149 -14.48 4.02 -4.92
C ASP A 149 -14.31 2.50 -5.01
N SER A 150 -14.81 1.95 -6.10
CA SER A 150 -14.79 0.55 -6.52
C SER A 150 -13.37 -0.02 -6.80
N SER A 151 -12.33 0.82 -6.78
CA SER A 151 -10.94 0.43 -6.99
C SER A 151 -10.29 -0.11 -5.70
N THR A 152 -10.13 -1.44 -5.69
CA THR A 152 -9.79 -2.37 -4.59
C THR A 152 -8.29 -2.43 -4.26
N ASN A 153 -7.72 -1.36 -3.70
CA ASN A 153 -6.63 -1.53 -2.72
C ASN A 153 -6.42 -0.32 -1.81
N SER A 154 -5.80 -0.58 -0.66
CA SER A 154 -5.42 0.39 0.36
C SER A 154 -4.58 1.56 -0.14
N CYS A 155 -3.68 1.31 -1.10
CA CYS A 155 -2.80 2.33 -1.62
C CYS A 155 -3.57 3.43 -2.37
N ALA A 156 -4.55 3.03 -3.20
CA ALA A 156 -5.28 3.94 -4.07
C ALA A 156 -6.10 4.96 -3.28
N TRP A 157 -6.88 4.51 -2.28
CA TRP A 157 -7.68 5.44 -1.48
C TRP A 157 -6.81 6.28 -0.53
N MET A 158 -5.70 5.76 -0.01
CA MET A 158 -4.74 6.57 0.76
C MET A 158 -4.12 7.68 -0.10
N GLU A 159 -3.81 7.39 -1.37
CA GLU A 159 -3.28 8.37 -2.30
C GLU A 159 -4.29 9.47 -2.61
N ARG A 160 -5.55 9.11 -2.89
CA ARG A 160 -6.64 10.10 -3.10
C ARG A 160 -6.86 10.98 -1.89
N LEU A 161 -6.90 10.38 -0.69
CA LEU A 161 -6.99 11.15 0.56
C LEU A 161 -5.82 12.12 0.70
N ALA A 162 -4.58 11.64 0.55
CA ALA A 162 -3.39 12.47 0.69
C ALA A 162 -3.35 13.67 -0.29
N LYS A 163 -3.99 13.54 -1.46
CA LYS A 163 -4.14 14.62 -2.44
C LYS A 163 -5.33 15.55 -2.15
N GLY A 164 -6.40 15.01 -1.55
CA GLY A 164 -7.64 15.74 -1.32
C GLY A 164 -7.71 16.49 0.02
N ILE A 165 -6.83 16.17 0.97
CA ILE A 165 -6.83 16.77 2.32
C ILE A 165 -5.50 17.47 2.63
N GLY A 166 -5.51 18.36 3.63
CA GLY A 166 -4.30 19.08 4.05
C GLY A 166 -3.31 18.17 4.78
N TYR A 167 -2.03 18.57 4.83
CA TYR A 167 -0.98 17.78 5.49
C TYR A 167 -1.29 17.46 6.96
N GLU A 168 -1.82 18.42 7.72
CA GLU A 168 -2.15 18.19 9.13
C GLU A 168 -3.33 17.23 9.33
N GLU A 169 -4.32 17.29 8.44
CA GLU A 169 -5.45 16.36 8.45
C GLU A 169 -4.98 14.96 8.06
N PHE A 170 -4.02 14.85 7.14
CA PHE A 170 -3.38 13.58 6.78
C PHE A 170 -2.54 12.98 7.91
N ASP A 171 -1.83 13.80 8.68
CA ASP A 171 -1.14 13.35 9.90
C ASP A 171 -2.13 12.70 10.87
N LEU A 172 -3.23 13.40 11.16
CA LEU A 172 -4.26 12.91 12.08
C LEU A 172 -4.98 11.68 11.54
N PHE A 173 -5.25 11.64 10.24
CA PHE A 173 -5.77 10.45 9.55
C PHE A 173 -4.88 9.22 9.81
N LEU A 174 -3.56 9.34 9.63
CA LEU A 174 -2.62 8.24 9.90
C LEU A 174 -2.62 7.81 11.37
N ILE A 175 -2.73 8.76 12.30
CA ILE A 175 -2.83 8.47 13.74
C ILE A 175 -4.12 7.73 14.06
N ILE A 176 -5.25 8.14 13.48
CA ILE A 176 -6.54 7.47 13.69
C ILE A 176 -6.51 6.05 13.13
N CYS A 177 -5.99 5.84 11.92
CA CYS A 177 -5.79 4.49 11.39
C CYS A 177 -4.91 3.65 12.33
N TRP A 178 -3.79 4.19 12.80
CA TRP A 178 -2.94 3.48 13.75
C TRP A 178 -3.66 3.17 15.07
N ALA A 179 -4.45 4.10 15.60
CA ALA A 179 -5.21 3.93 16.82
C ALA A 179 -6.33 2.89 16.67
N ILE A 180 -7.04 2.85 15.53
CA ILE A 180 -8.01 1.79 15.20
C ILE A 180 -7.32 0.43 15.21
N TRP A 181 -6.16 0.32 14.55
CA TRP A 181 -5.40 -0.93 14.50
C TRP A 181 -4.91 -1.37 15.88
N TRP A 182 -4.40 -0.42 16.66
CA TRP A 182 -3.97 -0.67 18.03
C TRP A 182 -5.14 -1.11 18.93
N ASN A 183 -6.29 -0.45 18.84
CA ASN A 183 -7.48 -0.82 19.58
C ASN A 183 -7.97 -2.22 19.19
N ARG A 184 -8.02 -2.53 17.89
CA ARG A 184 -8.32 -3.88 17.38
C ARG A 184 -7.41 -4.95 17.99
N ASN A 185 -6.10 -4.69 18.05
CA ASN A 185 -5.16 -5.65 18.63
C ASN A 185 -5.34 -5.80 20.14
N ARG A 186 -5.69 -4.73 20.86
CA ARG A 186 -6.05 -4.80 22.28
C ARG A 186 -7.34 -5.57 22.51
N THR A 187 -8.36 -5.40 21.66
CA THR A 187 -9.59 -6.20 21.72
C THR A 187 -9.29 -7.69 21.55
N LEU A 188 -8.39 -8.05 20.63
CA LEU A 188 -7.99 -9.45 20.43
C LEU A 188 -7.20 -10.04 21.60
N MET A 189 -6.22 -9.30 22.10
CA MET A 189 -5.24 -9.84 23.06
C MET A 189 -5.68 -9.66 24.52
N GLU A 190 -6.37 -8.57 24.82
CA GLU A 190 -6.72 -8.14 26.19
C GLU A 190 -8.24 -8.14 26.42
N HIS A 191 -9.06 -8.36 25.39
CA HIS A 191 -10.53 -8.22 25.44
C HIS A 191 -11.02 -6.84 25.91
N ILE A 192 -10.19 -5.82 25.74
CA ILE A 192 -10.50 -4.42 26.05
C ILE A 192 -10.67 -3.66 24.74
N THR A 193 -11.84 -3.02 24.58
CA THR A 193 -12.16 -2.20 23.41
C THR A 193 -12.51 -0.78 23.87
N LEU A 194 -11.74 0.20 23.42
CA LEU A 194 -12.05 1.61 23.64
C LEU A 194 -13.30 2.02 22.88
N LEU A 195 -14.08 2.94 23.44
CA LEU A 195 -15.21 3.54 22.73
C LEU A 195 -14.71 4.45 21.60
N PRO A 196 -15.49 4.64 20.51
CA PRO A 196 -15.07 5.48 19.37
C PRO A 196 -14.66 6.91 19.76
N ASP A 197 -15.39 7.54 20.67
CA ASP A 197 -15.11 8.89 21.17
C ASP A 197 -13.79 8.96 21.98
N GLU A 198 -13.54 7.95 22.82
CA GLU A 198 -12.28 7.84 23.57
C GLU A 198 -11.09 7.64 22.64
N LEU A 199 -11.25 6.83 21.59
CA LEU A 199 -10.20 6.60 20.59
C LEU A 199 -9.87 7.88 19.83
N ILE A 200 -10.89 8.65 19.42
CA ILE A 200 -10.68 9.94 18.76
C ILE A 200 -9.96 10.92 19.68
N LYS A 201 -10.41 11.08 20.93
CA LYS A 201 -9.74 11.93 21.93
C LYS A 201 -8.29 11.52 22.14
N PHE A 202 -8.04 10.21 22.24
CA PHE A 202 -6.69 9.65 22.33
C PHE A 202 -5.85 10.02 21.10
N ALA A 203 -6.37 9.83 19.89
CA ALA A 203 -5.66 10.14 18.65
C ALA A 203 -5.26 11.63 18.56
N PHE A 204 -6.19 12.54 18.87
CA PHE A 204 -5.93 13.98 18.91
C PHE A 204 -4.85 14.33 19.94
N HIS A 205 -5.02 13.85 21.17
CA HIS A 205 -4.06 14.12 22.24
C HIS A 205 -2.67 13.58 21.90
N TYR A 206 -2.61 12.35 21.39
CA TYR A 206 -1.37 11.69 21.01
C TYR A 206 -0.60 12.46 19.93
N LEU A 207 -1.29 12.96 18.90
CA LEU A 207 -0.68 13.80 17.86
C LEU A 207 -0.20 15.14 18.42
N GLN A 208 -1.01 15.77 19.27
CA GLN A 208 -0.66 17.06 19.89
C GLN A 208 0.58 16.94 20.77
N THR A 209 0.64 15.94 21.65
CA THR A 209 1.80 15.67 22.50
C THR A 209 3.04 15.39 21.66
N TYR A 210 2.92 14.60 20.60
CA TYR A 210 4.03 14.35 19.68
C TYR A 210 4.55 15.65 19.06
N ARG A 211 3.66 16.51 18.56
CA ARG A 211 4.03 17.80 17.97
C ARG A 211 4.67 18.74 18.99
N GLN A 212 4.23 18.73 20.25
CA GLN A 212 4.83 19.55 21.32
C GLN A 212 6.25 19.12 21.65
N VAL A 213 6.50 17.81 21.81
CA VAL A 213 7.83 17.27 22.13
C VAL A 213 8.82 17.46 20.98
N HIS A 214 8.32 17.44 19.74
CA HIS A 214 9.14 17.57 18.53
C HIS A 214 9.07 18.95 17.87
N ALA A 215 8.37 19.92 18.47
CA ALA A 215 8.58 21.32 18.15
C ALA A 215 10.01 21.64 18.57
N SER A 216 10.84 22.13 17.64
CA SER A 216 12.24 22.43 17.92
C SER A 216 12.35 23.16 19.26
N PRO A 217 13.21 22.72 20.19
CA PRO A 217 13.51 23.55 21.34
C PRO A 217 14.03 24.89 20.79
N GLU A 218 13.49 26.00 21.29
CA GLU A 218 14.19 27.28 21.17
C GLU A 218 15.59 27.03 21.71
N TYR A 219 16.57 26.90 20.81
CA TYR A 219 17.95 26.81 21.21
C TYR A 219 18.25 28.13 21.93
N ILE A 220 18.37 28.09 23.25
CA ILE A 220 19.12 29.11 23.98
C ILE A 220 20.52 29.03 23.39
N THR A 221 20.80 29.92 22.45
CA THR A 221 22.13 30.12 21.90
C THR A 221 23.01 30.63 23.05
N PHE A 222 23.61 29.71 23.78
CA PHE A 222 24.75 30.06 24.61
C PHE A 222 25.82 30.57 23.65
N ALA A 223 26.14 31.86 23.78
CA ALA A 223 27.25 32.47 23.06
C ALA A 223 28.48 31.60 23.29
N SER A 224 29.01 31.00 22.22
CA SER A 224 30.23 30.21 22.31
C SER A 224 31.37 31.14 22.73
N VAL A 225 31.87 30.97 23.94
CA VAL A 225 33.15 31.58 24.33
C VAL A 225 34.22 30.81 23.56
N PRO A 226 35.01 31.46 22.69
CA PRO A 226 36.06 30.77 21.96
C PRO A 226 37.09 30.23 22.95
N ALA A 227 37.11 28.90 23.11
CA ALA A 227 38.11 28.22 23.93
C ALA A 227 39.47 28.32 23.24
N ARG A 228 40.27 29.32 23.63
CA ARG A 228 41.65 29.46 23.17
C ARG A 228 42.54 28.53 24.01
N TRP A 229 43.03 27.47 23.38
CA TRP A 229 43.96 26.53 24.00
C TRP A 229 45.24 27.25 24.46
N SER A 230 45.77 26.87 25.63
CA SER A 230 47.09 27.31 26.11
C SER A 230 47.89 26.10 26.61
N PRO A 231 49.20 26.03 26.32
CA PRO A 231 50.04 24.91 26.73
C PRO A 231 50.31 24.91 28.24
N PRO A 232 50.51 23.73 28.87
CA PRO A 232 50.91 23.64 30.27
C PRO A 232 52.30 24.25 30.50
N GLY A 233 52.48 24.90 31.66
CA GLY A 233 53.74 25.54 32.04
C GLY A 233 54.89 24.54 32.20
N THR A 234 56.05 24.89 31.65
CA THR A 234 57.30 24.15 31.80
C THR A 234 57.91 24.40 33.17
N ASN A 235 58.12 23.34 33.96
CA ASN A 235 58.97 23.36 35.16
C ASN A 235 60.45 23.45 34.81
#